data_AF-A0A2X1NBF5-F1
#
_entry.id   AF-A0A2X1NBF5-F1
#
_cell.length_a   1.000
_cell.length_b   1.000
_cell.length_c   1.000
_cell.angle_alpha   90.00
_cell.angle_beta   90.00
_cell.angle_gamma   90.00
#
_symmetry.space_group_name_H-M   'P 1'
#
loop_
_entity.id
_entity.type
_entity.pdbx_description
1 polymer ?
#
loop_
_entity_poly.entity_id
_entity_poly.type
_entity_poly.pdbx_seq_one_letter_code
_entity_poly.pdbx_strand_id
1 'polypeptide(L)'
;MLKAAGLDSLSSALSDFQSAVDALNSDTDGPVTFAATSNNDSATVSANSQAQAGSYSFFVEQLAQGQQTTFSMGDDAFSATGTFELTMGDSTMDIDLSAADQNGDGDGFIDASELVNAINDSDDNPGVSAALVKTDGTTTIMLTSDSTGAQSAFSVSVTGA
;
A
#
# COMPACT_ATOMS: atom_id res chain seq x y z
N MET A 1 -43.24 -9.04 16.86
CA MET A 1 -42.32 -9.07 15.71
C MET A 1 -42.58 -7.96 14.69
N LEU A 2 -43.84 -7.61 14.34
CA LEU A 2 -44.12 -6.46 13.43
C LEU A 2 -43.64 -5.09 13.94
N LYS A 3 -43.66 -4.86 15.26
CA LYS A 3 -43.33 -3.56 15.87
C LYS A 3 -41.83 -3.21 15.83
N ALA A 4 -40.97 -4.23 15.86
CA ALA A 4 -39.52 -4.08 15.73
C ALA A 4 -39.16 -3.77 14.26
N ALA A 5 -39.70 -4.54 13.31
CA ALA A 5 -39.49 -4.28 11.88
C ALA A 5 -39.94 -2.88 11.43
N GLY A 6 -41.02 -2.34 12.01
CA GLY A 6 -41.45 -0.96 11.73
C GLY A 6 -40.51 0.11 12.30
N LEU A 7 -39.87 -0.15 13.44
CA LEU A 7 -38.89 0.76 14.04
C LEU A 7 -37.56 0.69 13.28
N ASP A 8 -37.13 -0.51 12.87
CA ASP A 8 -35.94 -0.72 12.05
C ASP A 8 -36.09 -0.01 10.69
N SER A 9 -37.25 -0.15 10.04
CA SER A 9 -37.55 0.54 8.78
C SER A 9 -37.56 2.06 8.93
N LEU A 10 -38.09 2.59 10.04
CA LEU A 10 -38.04 4.02 10.32
C LEU A 10 -36.61 4.49 10.58
N SER A 11 -35.82 3.71 11.32
CA SER A 11 -34.41 4.01 11.59
C SER A 11 -33.59 4.06 10.30
N SER A 12 -33.78 3.09 9.39
CA SER A 12 -33.15 3.10 8.07
C SER A 12 -33.56 4.34 7.26
N ALA A 13 -34.85 4.65 7.19
CA ALA A 13 -35.33 5.83 6.46
C ALA A 13 -34.77 7.16 7.01
N LEU A 14 -34.60 7.27 8.33
CA LEU A 14 -33.95 8.44 8.95
C LEU A 14 -32.45 8.48 8.65
N SER A 15 -31.77 7.34 8.65
CA SER A 15 -30.36 7.22 8.26
C SER A 15 -30.13 7.62 6.80
N ASP A 16 -31.02 7.18 5.90
CA ASP A 16 -30.98 7.52 4.48
C ASP A 16 -31.21 9.02 4.28
N PHE A 17 -32.20 9.59 4.98
CA PHE A 17 -32.47 11.03 4.94
C PHE A 17 -31.29 11.85 5.47
N GLN A 18 -30.68 11.44 6.58
CA GLN A 18 -29.50 12.09 7.13
C GLN A 18 -28.35 12.07 6.13
N SER A 19 -28.09 10.92 5.51
CA SER A 19 -27.05 10.77 4.48
C SER A 19 -27.29 11.68 3.28
N ALA A 20 -28.55 11.84 2.86
CA ALA A 20 -28.92 12.74 1.77
C ALA A 20 -28.73 14.22 2.13
N VAL A 21 -29.02 14.61 3.38
CA VAL A 21 -28.77 15.97 3.88
C VAL A 21 -27.27 16.24 4.00
N ASP A 22 -26.48 15.28 4.47
CA ASP A 22 -25.02 15.40 4.56
C ASP A 22 -24.39 15.51 3.19
N ALA A 23 -24.83 14.72 2.22
CA ALA A 23 -24.40 14.84 0.82
C ALA A 23 -24.75 16.22 0.24
N LEU A 24 -25.97 16.72 0.50
CA LEU A 24 -26.40 18.03 0.01
C LEU A 24 -25.59 19.18 0.63
N ASN A 25 -25.20 19.04 1.90
CA ASN A 25 -24.39 20.03 2.63
C ASN A 25 -22.88 19.86 2.41
N SER A 26 -22.44 18.92 1.56
CA SER A 26 -21.02 18.72 1.28
C SER A 26 -20.42 19.94 0.57
N ASP A 27 -19.30 20.43 1.09
CA ASP A 27 -18.53 21.53 0.50
C ASP A 27 -17.85 21.11 -0.83
N THR A 28 -17.70 19.82 -1.10
CA THR A 28 -17.01 19.26 -2.28
C THR A 28 -17.92 18.52 -3.24
N ASP A 29 -19.08 18.05 -2.77
CA ASP A 29 -20.01 17.19 -3.52
C ASP A 29 -21.45 17.70 -3.46
N GLY A 30 -21.60 19.01 -3.23
CA GLY A 30 -22.89 19.69 -3.20
C GLY A 30 -23.71 19.52 -4.51
N PRO A 31 -24.90 20.12 -4.59
CA PRO A 31 -25.85 19.86 -5.68
C PRO A 31 -25.37 20.33 -7.06
N VAL A 32 -24.30 21.13 -7.11
CA VAL A 32 -23.65 21.56 -8.33
C VAL A 32 -22.58 20.53 -8.71
N THR A 33 -22.89 19.72 -9.71
CA THR A 33 -21.93 18.78 -10.29
C THR A 33 -21.22 19.42 -11.47
N PHE A 34 -19.89 19.47 -11.41
CA PHE A 34 -19.07 19.80 -12.56
C PHE A 34 -18.63 18.51 -13.26
N ALA A 35 -18.53 18.56 -14.58
CA ALA A 35 -18.03 17.45 -15.39
C ALA A 35 -16.69 17.84 -16.01
N ALA A 36 -15.72 16.93 -15.95
CA ALA A 36 -14.48 17.03 -16.70
C ALA A 36 -14.53 16.04 -17.86
N THR A 37 -14.05 16.46 -19.02
CA THR A 37 -13.89 15.59 -20.19
C THR A 37 -12.44 15.63 -20.65
N SER A 38 -11.89 14.44 -20.95
CA SER A 38 -10.57 14.31 -21.58
C SER A 38 -10.75 14.20 -23.10
N ASN A 39 -9.78 14.70 -23.85
CA ASN A 39 -9.72 14.52 -25.30
C ASN A 39 -8.98 13.24 -25.71
N ASN A 40 -8.50 12.44 -24.74
CA ASN A 40 -7.77 11.21 -24.98
C ASN A 40 -8.03 10.16 -23.87
N ASP A 41 -8.03 8.89 -24.24
CA ASP A 41 -8.32 7.75 -23.35
C ASP A 41 -7.18 7.40 -22.37
N SER A 42 -6.00 8.03 -22.51
CA SER A 42 -4.81 7.76 -21.67
C SER A 42 -4.88 8.40 -20.29
N ALA A 43 -5.88 9.26 -20.03
CA ALA A 43 -6.07 9.92 -18.76
C ALA A 43 -7.55 9.97 -18.38
N THR A 44 -7.84 9.67 -17.12
CA THR A 44 -9.15 9.94 -16.52
C THR A 44 -9.09 11.27 -15.79
N VAL A 45 -10.13 12.09 -15.99
CA VAL A 45 -10.28 13.38 -15.32
C VAL A 45 -11.63 13.40 -14.60
N SER A 46 -11.67 14.00 -13.41
CA SER A 46 -12.88 14.23 -12.64
C SER A 46 -12.91 15.68 -12.15
N ALA A 47 -14.11 16.18 -11.84
CA ALA A 47 -14.32 17.51 -11.30
C ALA A 47 -15.26 17.42 -10.08
N ASN A 48 -14.95 18.16 -9.03
CA ASN A 48 -15.79 18.30 -7.85
C ASN A 48 -16.54 19.64 -7.89
N SER A 49 -17.39 19.95 -6.89
CA SER A 49 -18.20 21.17 -6.82
C SER A 49 -17.39 22.48 -6.75
N GLN A 50 -16.07 22.40 -6.57
CA GLN A 50 -15.15 23.55 -6.50
C GLN A 50 -14.33 23.74 -7.78
N ALA A 51 -14.50 22.88 -8.78
CA ALA A 51 -13.73 22.94 -10.01
C ALA A 51 -14.01 24.24 -10.80
N GLN A 52 -12.94 24.91 -11.24
CA GLN A 52 -13.07 26.11 -12.06
C GLN A 52 -13.31 25.73 -13.52
N ALA A 53 -14.39 26.29 -14.09
CA ALA A 53 -14.70 26.14 -15.50
C ALA A 53 -13.55 26.66 -16.40
N GLY A 54 -13.10 25.82 -17.33
CA GLY A 54 -12.03 26.16 -18.26
C GLY A 54 -11.58 24.98 -19.11
N SER A 55 -10.70 25.27 -20.07
CA SER A 55 -9.98 24.26 -20.84
C SER A 55 -8.53 24.25 -20.39
N TYR A 56 -8.04 23.07 -19.98
CA TYR A 56 -6.69 22.87 -19.50
C TYR A 56 -5.94 21.97 -20.47
N SER A 57 -4.66 22.28 -20.71
CA SER A 57 -3.77 21.48 -21.54
C SER A 57 -2.52 21.16 -20.74
N PHE A 58 -2.14 19.89 -20.72
CA PHE A 58 -0.95 19.39 -20.04
C PHE A 58 -0.24 18.38 -20.93
N PHE A 59 1.03 18.14 -20.63
CA PHE A 59 1.86 17.15 -21.30
C PHE A 59 2.43 16.20 -20.24
N VAL A 60 2.32 14.90 -20.46
CA VAL A 60 2.84 13.88 -19.56
C VAL A 60 4.22 13.46 -20.08
N GLU A 61 5.27 13.82 -19.34
CA GLU A 61 6.64 13.43 -19.67
C GLU A 61 6.95 12.00 -19.19
N GLN A 62 6.55 11.68 -17.95
CA GLN A 62 6.84 10.40 -17.33
C GLN A 62 5.76 10.05 -16.29
N LEU A 63 5.48 8.75 -16.15
CA LEU A 63 4.64 8.22 -15.09
C LEU A 63 5.44 8.01 -13.80
N ALA A 64 4.80 8.25 -12.65
CA ALA A 64 5.33 7.79 -11.38
C ALA A 64 5.39 6.25 -11.38
N GLN A 65 6.48 5.70 -10.85
CA GLN A 65 6.71 4.26 -10.76
C GLN A 65 7.00 3.88 -9.30
N GLY A 66 6.60 2.68 -8.89
CA GLY A 66 7.00 2.09 -7.62
C GLY A 66 8.37 1.44 -7.76
N GLN A 67 9.25 1.60 -6.77
CA GLN A 67 10.53 0.89 -6.77
C GLN A 67 10.30 -0.61 -6.61
N GLN A 68 11.02 -1.40 -7.40
CA GLN A 68 11.15 -2.84 -7.21
C GLN A 68 12.62 -3.20 -7.07
N THR A 69 12.93 -4.04 -6.09
CA THR A 69 14.29 -4.55 -5.86
C THR A 69 14.21 -6.03 -5.60
N THR A 70 15.09 -6.79 -6.25
CA THR A 70 15.16 -8.23 -6.11
C THR A 70 16.53 -8.66 -5.61
N PHE A 71 16.55 -9.69 -4.77
CA PHE A 71 17.78 -10.34 -4.34
C PHE A 71 17.53 -11.83 -4.12
N SER A 72 18.54 -12.64 -4.43
CA SER A 72 18.48 -14.08 -4.23
C SER A 72 18.98 -14.43 -2.85
N MET A 73 18.31 -15.39 -2.22
CA MET A 73 18.67 -15.93 -0.91
C MET A 73 18.70 -17.45 -1.04
N GLY A 74 19.81 -18.07 -0.67
CA GLY A 74 19.91 -19.54 -0.62
C GLY A 74 19.41 -20.05 0.73
N ASP A 75 18.88 -21.27 0.73
CA ASP A 75 18.64 -22.06 1.96
C ASP A 75 19.89 -22.11 2.82
N ASP A 76 19.72 -21.97 4.13
CA ASP A 76 20.74 -22.13 5.16
C ASP A 76 22.04 -21.34 4.89
N ALA A 77 21.96 -20.30 4.05
CA ALA A 77 23.14 -19.61 3.53
C ALA A 77 23.59 -18.46 4.44
N PHE A 78 22.66 -17.91 5.23
CA PHE A 78 22.87 -16.74 6.05
C PHE A 78 22.48 -17.07 7.50
N SER A 79 23.41 -16.88 8.43
CA SER A 79 23.10 -17.03 9.85
C SER A 79 22.03 -16.02 10.26
N ALA A 80 21.12 -16.43 11.14
CA ALA A 80 20.06 -15.60 11.71
C ALA A 80 20.61 -14.60 12.74
N THR A 81 21.58 -13.79 12.34
CA THR A 81 22.32 -12.84 13.19
C THR A 81 22.30 -11.46 12.59
N GLY A 82 22.11 -10.45 13.43
CA GLY A 82 22.05 -9.06 13.02
C GLY A 82 20.64 -8.58 12.73
N THR A 83 20.56 -7.41 12.10
CA THR A 83 19.30 -6.70 11.85
C THR A 83 19.21 -6.36 10.37
N PHE A 84 18.09 -6.74 9.76
CA PHE A 84 17.70 -6.27 8.43
C PHE A 84 16.97 -4.93 8.59
N GLU A 85 17.52 -3.90 7.98
CA GLU A 85 16.98 -2.54 8.01
C GLU A 85 16.42 -2.20 6.63
N LEU A 86 15.17 -1.73 6.59
CA LEU A 86 14.55 -1.15 5.42
C LEU A 86 14.12 0.29 5.73
N THR A 87 14.63 1.23 4.94
CA THR A 87 14.31 2.65 5.11
C THR A 87 13.61 3.19 3.87
N MET A 88 12.49 3.89 4.07
CA MET A 88 11.76 4.64 3.04
C MET A 88 11.47 6.05 3.56
N GLY A 89 12.06 7.07 2.93
CA GLY A 89 11.97 8.45 3.43
C GLY A 89 12.56 8.56 4.84
N ASP A 90 11.75 9.06 5.78
CA ASP A 90 12.11 9.21 7.20
C ASP A 90 11.68 8.02 8.07
N SER A 91 11.04 7.00 7.47
CA SER A 91 10.58 5.81 8.17
C SER A 91 11.56 4.65 7.98
N THR A 92 11.86 3.95 9.08
CA THR A 92 12.75 2.79 9.09
C THR A 92 12.06 1.64 9.80
N MET A 93 12.17 0.46 9.20
CA MET A 93 11.77 -0.83 9.74
C MET A 93 13.01 -1.65 10.03
N ASP A 94 13.10 -2.13 11.27
CA ASP A 94 14.16 -3.02 11.72
C ASP A 94 13.60 -4.41 11.99
N ILE A 95 14.21 -5.42 11.39
CA ILE A 95 13.88 -6.83 11.59
C ILE A 95 15.08 -7.51 12.24
N ASP A 96 14.91 -7.96 13.48
CA ASP A 96 15.87 -8.85 14.13
C ASP A 96 15.83 -10.22 13.44
N LEU A 97 16.93 -10.58 12.79
CA LEU A 97 17.02 -11.82 12.01
C LEU A 97 16.91 -13.07 12.90
N SER A 98 17.37 -12.98 14.16
CA SER A 98 17.24 -14.09 15.11
C SER A 98 15.80 -14.30 15.56
N ALA A 99 15.03 -13.22 15.67
CA ALA A 99 13.61 -13.31 16.00
C ALA A 99 12.79 -13.80 14.80
N ALA A 100 13.16 -13.39 13.59
CA ALA A 100 12.52 -13.85 12.35
C ALA A 100 12.67 -15.38 12.16
N ASP A 101 13.89 -15.91 12.32
CA ASP A 101 14.18 -17.35 12.32
C ASP A 101 13.39 -18.09 13.42
N GLN A 102 13.41 -17.61 14.67
CA GLN A 102 12.65 -18.23 15.77
C GLN A 102 11.12 -18.27 15.54
N ASN A 103 10.57 -17.35 14.75
CA ASN A 103 9.16 -17.34 14.38
C ASN A 103 8.84 -18.29 13.20
N GLY A 104 9.86 -18.76 12.50
CA GLY A 104 9.78 -19.77 11.45
C GLY A 104 10.19 -21.15 11.97
N ASP A 105 11.34 -21.66 11.55
CA ASP A 105 11.81 -23.01 11.92
C ASP A 105 12.86 -23.06 13.04
N GLY A 106 13.55 -21.95 13.31
CA GLY A 106 14.46 -21.80 14.44
C GLY A 106 15.75 -22.61 14.31
N ASP A 107 16.22 -22.85 13.09
CA ASP A 107 17.42 -23.65 12.82
C ASP A 107 18.75 -22.86 12.95
N GLY A 108 18.64 -21.54 13.13
CA GLY A 108 19.77 -20.61 13.27
C GLY A 108 20.22 -19.96 11.96
N PHE A 109 19.51 -20.21 10.86
CA PHE A 109 19.65 -19.56 9.57
C PHE A 109 18.38 -18.80 9.23
N ILE A 110 18.50 -17.74 8.44
CA ILE A 110 17.33 -16.98 7.99
C ILE A 110 16.94 -17.43 6.59
N ASP A 111 15.71 -17.93 6.46
CA ASP A 111 15.16 -18.37 5.19
C ASP A 111 14.41 -17.27 4.44
N ALA A 112 14.30 -17.46 3.13
CA ALA A 112 13.64 -16.49 2.27
C ALA A 112 12.16 -16.27 2.64
N SER A 113 11.45 -17.34 3.03
CA SER A 113 10.06 -17.26 3.50
C SER A 113 9.94 -16.52 4.82
N GLU A 114 10.88 -16.72 5.73
CA GLU A 114 10.87 -16.10 7.05
C GLU A 114 11.10 -14.60 6.93
N LEU A 115 12.09 -14.19 6.13
CA LEU A 115 12.34 -12.77 5.87
C LEU A 115 11.16 -12.10 5.16
N VAL A 116 10.52 -12.78 4.19
CA VAL A 116 9.31 -12.24 3.52
C VAL A 116 8.17 -12.04 4.51
N ASN A 117 7.91 -13.02 5.38
CA ASN A 117 6.87 -12.91 6.41
C ASN A 117 7.22 -11.79 7.40
N ALA A 118 8.46 -11.75 7.90
CA ALA A 118 8.91 -10.72 8.83
C ALA A 118 8.77 -9.30 8.26
N ILE A 119 9.02 -9.10 6.97
CA ILE A 119 8.80 -7.81 6.30
C ILE A 119 7.31 -7.47 6.24
N ASN A 120 6.48 -8.40 5.77
CA ASN A 120 5.05 -8.13 5.55
C ASN A 120 4.24 -8.00 6.86
N ASP A 121 4.66 -8.69 7.92
CA ASP A 121 3.98 -8.72 9.21
C ASP A 121 4.52 -7.67 10.20
N SER A 122 5.56 -6.91 9.82
CA SER A 122 6.11 -5.86 10.68
C SER A 122 5.17 -4.65 10.78
N ASP A 123 4.84 -4.25 12.00
CA ASP A 123 4.07 -3.04 12.29
C ASP A 123 4.78 -1.75 11.85
N ASP A 124 6.13 -1.79 11.74
CA ASP A 124 6.97 -0.67 11.33
C ASP A 124 7.18 -0.59 9.81
N ASN A 125 6.53 -1.46 9.03
CA ASN A 125 6.69 -1.49 7.58
C ASN A 125 6.24 -0.17 6.93
N PRO A 126 7.13 0.55 6.22
CA PRO A 126 6.84 1.88 5.68
C PRO A 126 6.06 1.87 4.36
N GLY A 127 5.53 0.71 3.93
CA GLY A 127 4.78 0.55 2.68
C GLY A 127 5.56 -0.20 1.61
N VAL A 128 6.23 -1.29 2.00
CA VAL A 128 6.91 -2.23 1.10
C VAL A 128 6.29 -3.63 1.24
N SER A 129 5.79 -4.16 0.13
CA SER A 129 5.37 -5.55 0.03
C SER A 129 6.55 -6.45 -0.39
N ALA A 130 6.74 -7.57 0.32
CA ALA A 130 7.72 -8.61 0.00
C ALA A 130 7.03 -9.85 -0.57
N ALA A 131 7.63 -10.46 -1.60
CA ALA A 131 7.12 -11.70 -2.19
C ALA A 131 8.26 -12.62 -2.65
N LEU A 132 8.02 -13.93 -2.58
CA LEU A 132 8.89 -14.92 -3.20
C LEU A 132 8.54 -15.10 -4.68
N VAL A 133 9.53 -14.98 -5.54
CA VAL A 133 9.44 -15.21 -6.98
C VAL A 133 10.34 -16.38 -7.33
N LYS A 134 9.77 -17.40 -7.97
CA LYS A 134 10.54 -18.51 -8.54
C LYS A 134 10.72 -18.32 -10.03
N THR A 135 11.97 -18.27 -10.49
CA THR A 135 12.33 -18.20 -11.91
C THR A 135 13.39 -19.25 -12.19
N ASP A 136 13.13 -20.14 -13.16
CA ASP A 136 14.04 -21.21 -13.58
C ASP A 136 14.62 -22.05 -12.43
N GLY A 137 13.80 -22.32 -11.40
CA GLY A 137 14.18 -23.12 -10.23
C GLY A 137 14.90 -22.34 -9.13
N THR A 138 15.19 -21.05 -9.32
CA THR A 138 15.80 -20.17 -8.31
C THR A 138 14.72 -19.38 -7.57
N THR A 139 14.75 -19.40 -6.24
CA THR A 139 13.90 -18.55 -5.39
C THR A 139 14.58 -17.18 -5.22
N THR A 140 13.83 -16.11 -5.47
CA THR A 140 14.28 -14.72 -5.33
C THR A 140 13.26 -13.96 -4.49
N ILE A 141 13.70 -13.09 -3.60
CA ILE A 141 12.83 -12.17 -2.88
C ILE A 141 12.65 -10.93 -3.77
N MET A 142 11.41 -10.51 -3.95
CA MET A 142 11.05 -9.26 -4.60
C MET A 142 10.39 -8.34 -3.58
N LEU A 143 10.99 -7.16 -3.40
CA LEU A 143 10.43 -6.07 -2.63
C LEU A 143 9.82 -5.05 -3.59
N THR A 144 8.60 -4.61 -3.31
CA THR A 144 7.86 -3.63 -4.12
C THR A 144 7.31 -2.55 -3.21
N SER A 145 7.52 -1.27 -3.57
CA SER A 145 6.82 -0.19 -2.86
C SER A 145 5.33 -0.18 -3.21
N ASP A 146 4.49 0.00 -2.20
CA ASP A 146 3.03 0.06 -2.34
C ASP A 146 2.56 1.36 -3.02
N SER A 147 3.45 2.38 -3.06
CA SER A 147 3.19 3.68 -3.67
C SER A 147 4.19 3.99 -4.78
N THR A 148 3.78 4.87 -5.70
CA THR A 148 4.63 5.31 -6.81
C THR A 148 5.26 6.67 -6.52
N GLY A 149 6.42 6.92 -7.13
CA GLY A 149 7.13 8.20 -7.04
C GLY A 149 8.43 8.10 -6.23
N ALA A 150 9.29 9.11 -6.41
CA ALA A 150 10.64 9.10 -5.86
C ALA A 150 10.68 9.09 -4.31
N GLN A 151 9.66 9.65 -3.68
CA GLN A 151 9.47 9.66 -2.22
C GLN A 151 9.13 8.27 -1.63
N SER A 152 8.70 7.32 -2.47
CA SER A 152 8.44 5.93 -2.10
C SER A 152 9.63 5.02 -2.42
N ALA A 153 10.78 5.60 -2.80
CA ALA A 153 12.02 4.85 -2.94
C ALA A 153 12.53 4.38 -1.57
N PHE A 154 13.09 3.18 -1.53
CA PHE A 154 13.59 2.55 -0.32
C PHE A 154 15.00 2.01 -0.49
N SER A 155 15.71 1.90 0.63
CA SER A 155 17.00 1.23 0.74
C SER A 155 16.93 0.09 1.73
N VAL A 156 17.76 -0.93 1.50
CA VAL A 156 17.87 -2.10 2.35
C VAL A 156 19.33 -2.27 2.75
N SER A 157 19.55 -2.60 4.03
CA SER A 157 20.86 -2.99 4.54
C SER A 157 20.74 -4.05 5.61
N VAL A 158 21.82 -4.80 5.82
CA VAL A 158 21.95 -5.73 6.95
C VAL A 158 23.10 -5.23 7.81
N THR A 159 22.87 -5.13 9.11
CA THR A 159 23.87 -4.72 10.09
C THR A 159 24.08 -5.81 11.14
N GLY A 160 25.29 -5.94 11.69
CA GLY A 160 25.56 -6.89 12.79
C GLY A 160 25.54 -8.37 12.41
N ALA A 161 25.60 -8.69 11.11
CA ALA A 161 25.81 -10.05 10.59
C ALA A 161 27.30 -10.44 10.61
#